data_AF-A0AA41S0Z7-F1
#
_entry.id   AF-A0AA41S0Z7-F1
#
_cell.length_a   1.000
_cell.length_b   1.000
_cell.length_c   1.000
_cell.angle_alpha   90.00
_cell.angle_beta   90.00
_cell.angle_gamma   90.00
#
_symmetry.space_group_name_H-M   'P 1'
#
loop_
_entity.id
_entity.type
_entity.pdbx_description
1 polymer ?
#
loop_
_entity_poly.entity_id
_entity_poly.type
_entity_poly.pdbx_seq_one_letter_code
_entity_poly.pdbx_strand_id
1 'polypeptide(L)'
;MELLKPSPANSSPITPLGFLERSATIYGDCTSIIYNSKTYTWNQTNQRCLQLASALKSVMGIQGGDVISVLSPNLPAMYELHFAVPMSGAILNNINTRLDARTISVILCHSESKLIFVDFLSHSVILEAFSLFPPEIKPPVVILITDNDEDNSSSTVSLTYEGLLMKGDPNFKWVRPGSEWDPMVLNYTSGTTSAPKGVVHSHRGLFFTTVDSLIDWSVPKQPVFLWTLAMFHANGWCYPWGMAAVGGTNICLRKFDFFFFDKRRHFIRRLTQMITMLIPINKINDPGKQRSRLLEILSIITTVFSYFISYTITISLNMRDNTSIKRLRKKLNFTNV
;
A
#
# COMPACT_ATOMS: atom_id res chain seq x y z
N MET A 1 -7.92 -21.76 35.32
CA MET A 1 -8.01 -22.13 33.88
C MET A 1 -8.99 -21.27 33.11
N GLU A 2 -10.13 -20.85 33.68
CA GLU A 2 -11.10 -19.96 33.00
C GLU A 2 -10.48 -18.64 32.48
N LEU A 3 -9.57 -18.01 33.24
CA LEU A 3 -8.85 -16.79 32.84
C LEU A 3 -7.86 -16.98 31.67
N LEU A 4 -7.58 -18.23 31.27
CA LEU A 4 -6.74 -18.55 30.11
C LEU A 4 -7.57 -18.80 28.84
N LYS A 5 -8.91 -18.80 28.94
CA LYS A 5 -9.77 -18.93 27.77
C LYS A 5 -9.66 -17.67 26.90
N PRO A 6 -9.91 -17.79 25.59
CA PRO A 6 -9.99 -16.65 24.70
C PRO A 6 -11.01 -15.61 25.20
N SER A 7 -10.57 -14.37 25.23
CA SER A 7 -11.34 -13.17 25.58
C SER A 7 -10.92 -12.05 24.62
N PRO A 8 -11.68 -10.95 24.51
CA PRO A 8 -11.28 -9.82 23.67
C PRO A 8 -9.86 -9.30 23.98
N ALA A 9 -9.41 -9.38 25.24
CA ALA A 9 -8.11 -8.87 25.68
C ALA A 9 -6.91 -9.75 25.26
N ASN A 10 -7.08 -11.07 25.16
CA ASN A 10 -5.99 -12.02 24.84
C ASN A 10 -6.19 -12.79 23.52
N SER A 11 -7.31 -12.57 22.83
CA SER A 11 -7.67 -13.20 21.56
C SER A 11 -8.35 -12.20 20.62
N SER A 12 -7.62 -11.13 20.28
CA SER A 12 -8.03 -10.18 19.26
C SER A 12 -7.67 -10.68 17.85
N PRO A 13 -8.49 -10.36 16.82
CA PRO A 13 -8.16 -10.69 15.43
C PRO A 13 -6.79 -10.16 15.00
N ILE A 14 -6.00 -11.02 14.36
CA ILE A 14 -4.67 -10.67 13.87
C ILE A 14 -4.79 -9.70 12.70
N THR A 15 -3.99 -8.62 12.73
CA THR A 15 -3.99 -7.60 11.68
C THR A 15 -2.65 -6.85 11.64
N PRO A 16 -2.09 -6.56 10.45
CA PRO A 16 -0.85 -5.79 10.33
C PRO A 16 -1.00 -4.32 10.75
N LEU A 17 -2.23 -3.83 10.92
CA LEU A 17 -2.49 -2.44 11.33
C LEU A 17 -1.97 -2.14 12.75
N GLY A 18 -1.91 -3.16 13.62
CA GLY A 18 -1.38 -3.02 14.97
C GLY A 18 0.12 -2.66 14.99
N PHE A 19 0.86 -2.90 13.90
CA PHE A 19 2.26 -2.50 13.80
C PHE A 19 2.42 -0.97 13.85
N LEU A 20 1.47 -0.19 13.34
CA LEU A 20 1.54 1.28 13.39
C LEU A 20 1.35 1.80 14.82
N GLU A 21 0.35 1.29 15.54
CA GLU A 21 0.12 1.64 16.95
C GLU A 21 1.33 1.29 17.82
N ARG A 22 1.88 0.08 17.62
CA ARG A 22 3.09 -0.36 18.29
C ARG A 22 4.25 0.59 18.00
N SER A 23 4.42 1.04 16.77
CA SER A 23 5.54 1.89 16.40
C SER A 23 5.40 3.33 16.85
N ALA A 24 4.20 3.88 16.92
CA ALA A 24 3.95 5.12 17.65
C ALA A 24 4.33 4.98 19.14
N THR A 25 4.02 3.84 19.76
CA THR A 25 4.32 3.61 21.18
C THR A 25 5.82 3.40 21.45
N ILE A 26 6.49 2.57 20.64
CA ILE A 26 7.87 2.12 20.90
C ILE A 26 8.90 3.02 20.22
N TYR A 27 8.57 3.59 19.07
CA TYR A 27 9.48 4.37 18.22
C TYR A 27 8.94 5.78 17.96
N GLY A 28 8.08 6.32 18.83
CA GLY A 28 7.27 7.51 18.58
C GLY A 28 8.04 8.70 18.01
N ASP A 29 9.22 9.01 18.57
CA ASP A 29 10.07 10.13 18.14
C ASP A 29 11.06 9.77 17.03
N CYS A 30 11.16 8.49 16.65
CA CYS A 30 12.00 8.05 15.56
C CYS A 30 11.38 8.42 14.20
N THR A 31 12.22 8.73 13.23
CA THR A 31 11.79 9.04 11.86
C THR A 31 11.10 7.84 11.21
N SER A 32 9.88 8.05 10.73
CA SER A 32 9.08 7.04 10.02
C SER A 32 9.07 7.25 8.51
N ILE A 33 9.00 8.50 8.02
CA ILE A 33 8.91 8.82 6.59
C ILE A 33 9.80 10.03 6.28
N ILE A 34 10.50 9.97 5.15
CA ILE A 34 11.24 11.08 4.55
C ILE A 34 10.82 11.21 3.08
N TYR A 35 10.47 12.43 2.67
CA TYR A 35 10.14 12.76 1.27
C TYR A 35 10.49 14.23 1.00
N ASN A 36 11.40 14.50 0.06
CA ASN A 36 11.93 15.84 -0.21
C ASN A 36 12.45 16.52 1.07
N SER A 37 11.79 17.61 1.49
CA SER A 37 12.03 18.37 2.73
C SER A 37 11.17 17.86 3.91
N LYS A 38 10.12 17.07 3.64
CA LYS A 38 9.20 16.57 4.65
C LYS A 38 9.80 15.37 5.38
N THR A 39 9.68 15.41 6.70
CA THR A 39 10.09 14.33 7.60
C THR A 39 8.99 14.13 8.64
N TYR A 40 8.56 12.89 8.84
CA TYR A 40 7.57 12.53 9.86
C TYR A 40 8.16 11.54 10.86
N THR A 41 7.80 11.67 12.13
CA THR A 41 8.05 10.65 13.16
C THR A 41 6.96 9.57 13.15
N TRP A 42 7.14 8.46 13.86
CA TRP A 42 6.10 7.43 13.97
C TRP A 42 4.84 7.92 14.66
N ASN A 43 4.97 8.82 15.66
CA ASN A 43 3.82 9.46 16.30
C ASN A 43 3.00 10.28 15.30
N GLN A 44 3.67 11.09 14.46
CA GLN A 44 3.02 11.92 13.45
C GLN A 44 2.33 11.05 12.38
N THR A 45 3.01 10.01 11.88
CA THR A 45 2.43 9.10 10.88
C THR A 45 1.20 8.37 11.43
N ASN A 46 1.24 7.93 12.69
CA ASN A 46 0.07 7.32 13.33
C ASN A 46 -1.10 8.33 13.45
N GLN A 47 -0.86 9.54 13.96
CA GLN A 47 -1.89 10.58 14.05
C GLN A 47 -2.51 10.89 12.68
N ARG A 48 -1.68 11.07 11.65
CA ARG A 48 -2.13 11.32 10.28
C ARG A 48 -3.01 10.19 9.73
N CYS A 49 -2.64 8.94 9.98
CA CYS A 49 -3.46 7.78 9.59
C CYS A 49 -4.80 7.73 10.33
N LEU A 50 -4.83 8.05 11.63
CA LEU A 50 -6.06 8.11 12.42
C LEU A 50 -6.99 9.23 11.95
N GLN A 51 -6.44 10.43 11.70
CA GLN A 51 -7.20 11.55 11.15
C GLN A 51 -7.83 11.17 9.81
N LEU A 52 -7.03 10.65 8.89
CA LEU A 52 -7.56 10.26 7.59
C LEU A 52 -8.63 9.17 7.70
N ALA A 53 -8.41 8.13 8.53
CA ALA A 53 -9.40 7.09 8.77
C ALA A 53 -10.72 7.65 9.34
N SER A 54 -10.62 8.61 10.27
CA SER A 54 -11.77 9.33 10.82
C SER A 54 -12.51 10.12 9.75
N ALA A 55 -11.79 10.87 8.91
CA ALA A 55 -12.38 11.69 7.85
C ALA A 55 -13.05 10.82 6.78
N LEU A 56 -12.46 9.68 6.43
CA LEU A 56 -13.08 8.70 5.52
C LEU A 56 -14.44 8.24 6.05
N LYS A 57 -14.56 7.90 7.34
CA LYS A 57 -15.86 7.50 7.91
C LYS A 57 -16.84 8.66 8.06
N SER A 58 -16.42 9.74 8.72
CA SER A 58 -17.31 10.80 9.18
C SER A 58 -17.66 11.83 8.11
N VAL A 59 -16.70 12.17 7.23
CA VAL A 59 -16.87 13.19 6.19
C VAL A 59 -17.27 12.56 4.87
N MET A 60 -16.62 11.45 4.49
CA MET A 60 -16.88 10.78 3.21
C MET A 60 -17.95 9.68 3.30
N GLY A 61 -18.43 9.37 4.51
CA GLY A 61 -19.51 8.40 4.73
C GLY A 61 -19.12 6.94 4.47
N ILE A 62 -17.83 6.62 4.46
CA ILE A 62 -17.33 5.29 4.10
C ILE A 62 -17.76 4.24 5.13
N GLN A 63 -18.32 3.15 4.63
CA GLN A 63 -18.80 2.02 5.42
C GLN A 63 -17.80 0.85 5.39
N GLY A 64 -17.99 -0.10 6.31
CA GLY A 64 -17.18 -1.31 6.35
C GLY A 64 -17.32 -2.12 5.06
N GLY A 65 -16.20 -2.49 4.46
CA GLY A 65 -16.16 -3.26 3.21
C GLY A 65 -16.31 -2.44 1.91
N ASP A 66 -16.50 -1.12 2.00
CA ASP A 66 -16.39 -0.25 0.82
C ASP A 66 -14.96 -0.29 0.26
N VAL A 67 -14.82 -0.22 -1.06
CA VAL A 67 -13.52 -0.20 -1.73
C VAL A 67 -13.07 1.24 -1.97
N ILE A 68 -11.83 1.53 -1.58
CA ILE A 68 -11.15 2.80 -1.84
C ILE A 68 -9.95 2.50 -2.73
N SER A 69 -9.94 3.07 -3.93
CA SER A 69 -8.86 2.91 -4.89
C SER A 69 -7.77 3.96 -4.71
N VAL A 70 -6.54 3.62 -5.11
CA VAL A 70 -5.40 4.55 -5.08
C VAL A 70 -4.58 4.41 -6.37
N LEU A 71 -4.36 5.52 -7.07
CA LEU A 71 -3.47 5.64 -8.22
C LEU A 71 -2.38 6.66 -7.85
N SER A 72 -1.27 6.17 -7.29
CA SER A 72 -0.21 7.04 -6.76
C SER A 72 1.18 6.38 -6.85
N PRO A 73 2.27 7.15 -7.07
CA PRO A 73 3.63 6.65 -6.89
C PRO A 73 3.97 6.47 -5.39
N ASN A 74 5.24 6.23 -5.06
CA ASN A 74 5.69 6.00 -3.67
C ASN A 74 5.78 7.30 -2.87
N LEU A 75 4.65 7.98 -2.67
CA LEU A 75 4.52 9.20 -1.88
C LEU A 75 4.20 8.87 -0.40
N PRO A 76 4.42 9.81 0.54
CA PRO A 76 3.98 9.64 1.94
C PRO A 76 2.50 9.27 2.07
N ALA A 77 1.63 9.93 1.28
CA ALA A 77 0.19 9.63 1.28
C ALA A 77 -0.10 8.17 0.89
N MET A 78 0.63 7.61 -0.08
CA MET A 78 0.49 6.19 -0.46
C MET A 78 0.85 5.27 0.71
N TYR A 79 1.92 5.58 1.45
CA TYR A 79 2.30 4.82 2.65
C TYR A 79 1.22 4.91 3.74
N GLU A 80 0.74 6.12 4.03
CA GLU A 80 -0.31 6.38 5.03
C GLU A 80 -1.63 5.66 4.66
N LEU A 81 -2.00 5.63 3.38
CA LEU A 81 -3.21 4.95 2.89
C LEU A 81 -3.19 3.43 3.09
N HIS A 82 -2.02 2.79 3.20
CA HIS A 82 -1.91 1.36 3.57
C HIS A 82 -2.41 1.08 4.99
N PHE A 83 -2.51 2.10 5.84
CA PHE A 83 -3.04 2.00 7.19
C PHE A 83 -4.41 2.69 7.29
N ALA A 84 -4.52 3.93 6.84
CA ALA A 84 -5.70 4.76 7.05
C ALA A 84 -6.98 4.18 6.41
N VAL A 85 -6.88 3.65 5.19
CA VAL A 85 -8.02 3.02 4.50
C VAL A 85 -8.56 1.82 5.31
N PRO A 86 -7.75 0.79 5.61
CA PRO A 86 -8.24 -0.33 6.40
C PRO A 86 -8.55 0.02 7.86
N MET A 87 -7.91 1.05 8.46
CA MET A 87 -8.29 1.60 9.76
C MET A 87 -9.69 2.23 9.77
N SER A 88 -10.22 2.67 8.62
CA SER A 88 -11.62 3.11 8.50
C SER A 88 -12.63 1.94 8.37
N GLY A 89 -12.12 0.72 8.19
CA GLY A 89 -12.88 -0.50 7.89
C GLY A 89 -13.10 -0.75 6.39
N ALA A 90 -12.52 0.08 5.51
CA ALA A 90 -12.61 -0.05 4.07
C ALA A 90 -11.52 -0.97 3.51
N ILE A 91 -11.70 -1.41 2.27
CA ILE A 91 -10.76 -2.26 1.53
C ILE A 91 -9.90 -1.36 0.64
N LEU A 92 -8.58 -1.44 0.79
CA LEU A 92 -7.66 -0.72 -0.08
C LEU A 92 -7.57 -1.40 -1.44
N ASN A 93 -7.61 -0.64 -2.53
CA ASN A 93 -7.36 -1.13 -3.89
C ASN A 93 -6.26 -0.32 -4.57
N ASN A 94 -5.04 -0.85 -4.60
CA ASN A 94 -3.92 -0.16 -5.23
C ASN A 94 -3.88 -0.44 -6.73
N ILE A 95 -3.87 0.62 -7.54
CA ILE A 95 -3.88 0.55 -9.00
C ILE A 95 -2.49 0.90 -9.55
N ASN A 96 -2.02 0.10 -10.50
CA ASN A 96 -0.74 0.33 -11.16
C ASN A 96 -0.80 1.61 -12.01
N THR A 97 0.11 2.54 -11.73
CA THR A 97 0.19 3.86 -12.38
C THR A 97 0.56 3.82 -13.86
N ARG A 98 0.93 2.64 -14.39
CA ARG A 98 1.28 2.44 -15.80
C ARG A 98 0.13 1.91 -16.65
N LEU A 99 -1.04 1.66 -16.05
CA LEU A 99 -2.20 1.17 -16.79
C LEU A 99 -2.84 2.29 -17.61
N ASP A 100 -3.43 1.91 -18.75
CA ASP A 100 -4.21 2.83 -19.57
C ASP A 100 -5.58 3.14 -18.95
N ALA A 101 -6.20 4.22 -19.43
CA ALA A 101 -7.50 4.68 -18.96
C ALA A 101 -8.59 3.60 -19.08
N ARG A 102 -8.56 2.80 -20.15
CA ARG A 102 -9.54 1.72 -20.37
C ARG A 102 -9.44 0.65 -19.30
N THR A 103 -8.24 0.20 -18.98
CA THR A 103 -8.00 -0.83 -17.96
C THR A 103 -8.35 -0.29 -16.58
N ILE A 104 -7.98 0.96 -16.28
CA ILE A 104 -8.36 1.63 -15.03
C ILE A 104 -9.88 1.70 -14.89
N SER A 105 -10.59 2.08 -15.96
CA SER A 105 -12.06 2.13 -15.99
C SER A 105 -12.68 0.78 -15.64
N VAL A 106 -12.19 -0.30 -16.26
CA VAL A 106 -12.63 -1.67 -15.97
C VAL A 106 -12.37 -2.03 -14.50
N ILE A 107 -11.19 -1.72 -13.97
CA ILE A 107 -10.84 -1.99 -12.56
C ILE A 107 -11.75 -1.23 -11.60
N LEU A 108 -12.00 0.06 -11.83
CA LEU A 108 -12.82 0.89 -10.95
C LEU A 108 -14.28 0.46 -10.95
N CYS A 109 -14.82 0.10 -12.12
CA CYS A 109 -16.17 -0.46 -12.25
C CYS A 109 -16.24 -1.82 -11.54
N HIS A 110 -15.31 -2.73 -11.84
CA HIS A 110 -15.30 -4.08 -11.28
C HIS A 110 -15.08 -4.09 -9.77
N SER A 111 -14.32 -3.14 -9.22
CA SER A 111 -14.09 -3.03 -7.77
C SER A 111 -15.21 -2.29 -7.04
N GLU A 112 -16.15 -1.69 -7.78
CA GLU A 112 -17.18 -0.79 -7.24
C GLU A 112 -16.60 0.30 -6.31
N SER A 113 -15.45 0.87 -6.71
CA SER A 113 -14.74 1.86 -5.90
C SER A 113 -15.65 3.04 -5.54
N LYS A 114 -15.66 3.42 -4.25
CA LYS A 114 -16.42 4.58 -3.74
C LYS A 114 -15.62 5.86 -3.84
N LEU A 115 -14.33 5.78 -3.53
CA LEU A 115 -13.37 6.87 -3.59
C LEU A 115 -12.16 6.42 -4.39
N ILE A 116 -11.48 7.38 -5.01
CA ILE A 116 -10.16 7.17 -5.58
C ILE A 116 -9.21 8.30 -5.15
N PHE A 117 -8.11 7.94 -4.51
CA PHE A 117 -6.99 8.85 -4.29
C PHE A 117 -6.08 8.84 -5.52
N VAL A 118 -5.78 10.01 -6.07
CA VAL A 118 -5.09 10.14 -7.35
C VAL A 118 -3.95 11.13 -7.22
N ASP A 119 -2.75 10.70 -7.58
CA ASP A 119 -1.64 11.63 -7.76
C ASP A 119 -1.99 12.71 -8.80
N PHE A 120 -1.72 13.97 -8.51
CA PHE A 120 -2.14 15.08 -9.36
C PHE A 120 -1.65 14.96 -10.82
N LEU A 121 -0.47 14.37 -11.06
CA LEU A 121 0.06 14.13 -12.42
C LEU A 121 -0.70 13.04 -13.18
N SER A 122 -1.42 12.18 -12.46
CA SER A 122 -2.26 11.11 -13.03
C SER A 122 -3.74 11.49 -13.06
N HIS A 123 -4.09 12.76 -12.83
CA HIS A 123 -5.49 13.19 -12.83
C HIS A 123 -6.14 13.06 -14.22
N SER A 124 -5.42 13.40 -15.30
CA SER A 124 -5.96 13.33 -16.67
C SER A 124 -6.37 11.92 -17.08
N VAL A 125 -5.57 10.90 -16.75
CA VAL A 125 -5.90 9.50 -17.07
C VAL A 125 -7.14 9.01 -16.30
N ILE A 126 -7.43 9.57 -15.12
CA ILE A 126 -8.67 9.27 -14.38
C ILE A 126 -9.88 9.91 -15.04
N LEU A 127 -9.77 11.15 -15.52
CA LEU A 127 -10.86 11.79 -16.27
C LEU A 127 -11.17 11.03 -17.57
N GLU A 128 -10.13 10.55 -18.26
CA GLU A 128 -10.30 9.67 -19.42
C GLU A 128 -10.90 8.32 -19.02
N ALA A 129 -10.47 7.71 -17.91
CA ALA A 129 -11.06 6.46 -17.45
C ALA A 129 -12.56 6.62 -17.14
N PHE A 130 -12.97 7.75 -16.57
CA PHE A 130 -14.37 8.04 -16.26
C PHE A 130 -15.23 8.28 -17.49
N SER A 131 -14.68 8.86 -18.58
CA SER A 131 -15.43 9.00 -19.84
C SER A 131 -15.76 7.66 -20.49
N LEU A 132 -15.04 6.60 -20.10
CA LEU A 132 -15.22 5.23 -20.57
C LEU A 132 -16.15 4.38 -19.67
N PHE A 133 -16.70 4.95 -18.59
CA PHE A 133 -17.64 4.24 -17.71
C PHE A 133 -18.94 3.90 -18.44
N PRO A 134 -19.57 2.76 -18.13
CA PRO A 134 -20.95 2.50 -18.54
C PRO A 134 -21.88 3.60 -18.01
N PRO A 135 -22.90 4.05 -18.79
CA PRO A 135 -23.78 5.15 -18.39
C PRO A 135 -24.50 4.96 -17.04
N GLU A 136 -24.71 3.71 -16.63
CA GLU A 136 -25.43 3.34 -15.41
C GLU A 136 -24.55 3.36 -14.15
N ILE A 137 -23.22 3.41 -14.31
CA ILE A 137 -22.27 3.33 -13.20
C ILE A 137 -21.76 4.73 -12.86
N LYS A 138 -22.00 5.16 -11.63
CA LYS A 138 -21.46 6.43 -11.12
C LYS A 138 -19.95 6.30 -10.84
N PRO A 139 -19.10 7.21 -11.34
CA PRO A 139 -17.68 7.25 -10.99
C PRO A 139 -17.41 7.47 -9.50
N PRO A 140 -16.29 6.96 -8.95
CA PRO A 140 -15.86 7.25 -7.58
C PRO A 140 -15.54 8.74 -7.40
N VAL A 141 -15.66 9.23 -6.16
CA VAL A 141 -15.21 10.59 -5.83
C VAL A 141 -13.68 10.64 -5.86
N VAL A 142 -13.14 11.64 -6.56
CA VAL A 142 -11.69 11.85 -6.70
C VAL A 142 -11.17 12.70 -5.54
N ILE A 143 -10.07 12.26 -4.94
CA ILE A 143 -9.31 13.01 -3.95
C ILE A 143 -7.88 13.15 -4.48
N LEU A 144 -7.44 14.38 -4.73
CA LEU A 144 -6.10 14.60 -5.28
C LEU A 144 -5.02 14.54 -4.19
N ILE A 145 -3.96 13.78 -4.45
CA ILE A 145 -2.71 13.82 -3.71
C ILE A 145 -1.84 14.88 -4.40
N THR A 146 -1.65 16.01 -3.74
CA THR A 146 -0.85 17.14 -4.21
C THR A 146 0.50 17.18 -3.51
N ASP A 147 1.55 17.51 -4.24
CA ASP A 147 2.82 17.91 -3.62
C ASP A 147 2.72 19.40 -3.30
N ASN A 148 2.57 19.76 -2.01
CA ASN A 148 2.52 21.17 -1.56
C ASN A 148 3.76 22.02 -1.93
N ASP A 149 4.75 21.46 -2.62
CA ASP A 149 5.93 22.18 -3.10
C ASP A 149 5.67 22.87 -4.46
N GLU A 150 4.59 22.52 -5.17
CA GLU A 150 4.14 23.21 -6.37
C GLU A 150 2.77 23.85 -6.13
N ASP A 151 2.76 25.18 -6.13
CA ASP A 151 1.59 26.05 -5.93
C ASP A 151 0.55 25.81 -7.03
N ASN A 152 -0.29 24.80 -6.85
CA ASN A 152 -1.34 24.42 -7.81
C ASN A 152 -2.60 25.28 -7.62
N SER A 153 -2.41 26.60 -7.77
CA SER A 153 -3.45 27.63 -7.65
C SER A 153 -4.42 27.66 -8.84
N SER A 154 -4.30 26.74 -9.82
CA SER A 154 -5.08 26.74 -11.06
C SER A 154 -6.17 25.65 -11.16
N SER A 155 -6.40 24.85 -10.11
CA SER A 155 -7.35 23.75 -10.20
C SER A 155 -8.60 23.98 -9.34
N THR A 156 -9.77 23.92 -9.98
CA THR A 156 -11.14 23.96 -9.44
C THR A 156 -11.47 22.75 -8.54
N VAL A 157 -10.47 22.20 -7.84
CA VAL A 157 -10.53 20.90 -7.18
C VAL A 157 -11.07 21.06 -5.76
N SER A 158 -12.24 20.48 -5.53
CA SER A 158 -12.95 20.61 -4.25
C SER A 158 -12.37 19.75 -3.11
N LEU A 159 -11.56 18.71 -3.40
CA LEU A 159 -11.10 17.73 -2.40
C LEU A 159 -9.64 17.28 -2.62
N THR A 160 -8.77 17.59 -1.66
CA THR A 160 -7.36 17.15 -1.63
C THR A 160 -7.09 16.22 -0.44
N TYR A 161 -6.01 15.45 -0.52
CA TYR A 161 -5.58 14.54 0.54
C TYR A 161 -5.36 15.26 1.88
N GLU A 162 -4.52 16.30 1.89
CA GLU A 162 -4.24 17.07 3.10
C GLU A 162 -5.49 17.80 3.60
N GLY A 163 -6.32 18.33 2.69
CA GLY A 163 -7.58 18.98 3.04
C GLY A 163 -8.60 18.03 3.68
N LEU A 164 -8.62 16.76 3.27
CA LEU A 164 -9.45 15.74 3.90
C LEU A 164 -8.87 15.32 5.26
N LEU A 165 -7.55 15.12 5.35
CA LEU A 165 -6.86 14.74 6.58
C LEU A 165 -7.12 15.75 7.70
N MET A 166 -7.08 17.04 7.40
CA MET A 166 -7.34 18.11 8.38
C MET A 166 -8.76 18.11 8.97
N LYS A 167 -9.72 17.42 8.34
CA LYS A 167 -11.10 17.28 8.85
C LYS A 167 -11.27 16.08 9.79
N GLY A 168 -10.22 15.29 9.98
CA GLY A 168 -10.24 14.07 10.79
C GLY A 168 -9.85 14.29 12.25
N ASP A 169 -10.35 13.42 13.13
CA ASP A 169 -9.97 13.38 14.55
C ASP A 169 -8.64 12.63 14.74
N PRO A 170 -7.59 13.27 15.31
CA PRO A 170 -6.31 12.61 15.57
C PRO A 170 -6.38 11.54 16.67
N ASN A 171 -7.45 11.52 17.47
CA ASN A 171 -7.66 10.55 18.54
C ASN A 171 -8.64 9.43 18.16
N PHE A 172 -9.03 9.35 16.89
CA PHE A 172 -9.99 8.39 16.38
C PHE A 172 -9.62 6.96 16.79
N LYS A 173 -10.59 6.25 17.38
CA LYS A 173 -10.46 4.81 17.65
C LYS A 173 -10.79 4.07 16.36
N TRP A 174 -9.75 3.69 15.62
CA TRP A 174 -9.91 3.02 14.34
C TRP A 174 -10.68 1.69 14.45
N VAL A 175 -11.29 1.31 13.34
CA VAL A 175 -12.20 0.17 13.26
C VAL A 175 -11.42 -1.14 13.24
N ARG A 176 -11.46 -1.86 14.35
CA ARG A 176 -10.87 -3.21 14.44
C ARG A 176 -11.60 -4.16 13.49
N PRO A 177 -10.89 -5.08 12.79
CA PRO A 177 -11.55 -6.09 11.98
C PRO A 177 -12.40 -6.99 12.88
N GLY A 178 -13.58 -7.39 12.39
CA GLY A 178 -14.45 -8.31 13.13
C GLY A 178 -13.88 -9.74 13.11
N SER A 179 -13.18 -10.09 12.03
CA SER A 179 -12.47 -11.34 11.85
C SER A 179 -11.14 -11.10 11.18
N GLU A 180 -10.11 -11.85 11.53
CA GLU A 180 -8.80 -11.80 10.85
C GLU A 180 -8.90 -12.26 9.38
N TRP A 181 -10.02 -12.90 9.02
CA TRP A 181 -10.33 -13.31 7.66
C TRP A 181 -11.07 -12.24 6.86
N ASP A 182 -11.44 -11.11 7.46
CA ASP A 182 -12.08 -10.02 6.73
C ASP A 182 -11.13 -9.47 5.65
N PRO A 183 -11.66 -9.05 4.48
CA PRO A 183 -10.86 -8.50 3.40
C PRO A 183 -10.25 -7.16 3.83
N MET A 184 -8.95 -7.01 3.59
CA MET A 184 -8.21 -5.78 3.90
C MET A 184 -7.74 -5.08 2.62
N VAL A 185 -7.34 -5.85 1.61
CA VAL A 185 -6.82 -5.33 0.34
C VAL A 185 -7.35 -6.11 -0.85
N LEU A 186 -7.62 -5.37 -1.93
CA LEU A 186 -7.88 -5.85 -3.28
C LEU A 186 -6.70 -5.44 -4.18
N ASN A 187 -6.15 -6.37 -4.92
CA ASN A 187 -5.11 -6.11 -5.94
C ASN A 187 -5.60 -6.62 -7.30
N TYR A 188 -5.14 -6.06 -8.40
CA TYR A 188 -5.45 -6.59 -9.73
C TYR A 188 -4.22 -7.16 -10.42
N THR A 189 -4.42 -8.29 -11.11
CA THR A 189 -3.40 -8.95 -11.92
C THR A 189 -3.83 -8.97 -13.38
N SER A 190 -2.89 -8.70 -14.28
CA SER A 190 -3.06 -8.90 -15.71
C SER A 190 -2.98 -10.40 -16.00
N GLY A 191 -4.13 -11.04 -16.26
CA GLY A 191 -4.14 -12.40 -16.79
C GLY A 191 -3.63 -12.44 -18.23
N THR A 192 -3.19 -13.61 -18.70
CA THR A 192 -2.63 -13.80 -20.05
C THR A 192 -3.68 -13.75 -21.17
N THR A 193 -4.98 -13.76 -20.86
CA THR A 193 -6.04 -13.98 -21.86
C THR A 193 -7.39 -13.30 -21.57
N SER A 194 -7.56 -12.52 -20.50
CA SER A 194 -8.86 -11.92 -20.12
C SER A 194 -8.74 -10.63 -19.30
N ALA A 195 -9.87 -9.94 -19.08
CA ALA A 195 -9.99 -8.75 -18.24
C ALA A 195 -9.28 -8.90 -16.87
N PRO A 196 -8.79 -7.79 -16.26
CA PRO A 196 -8.04 -7.84 -15.00
C PRO A 196 -8.77 -8.63 -13.91
N LYS A 197 -8.04 -9.53 -13.25
CA LYS A 197 -8.57 -10.33 -12.13
C LYS A 197 -8.14 -9.71 -10.81
N GLY A 198 -9.12 -9.36 -10.00
CA GLY A 198 -8.92 -8.98 -8.60
C GLY A 198 -8.47 -10.15 -7.71
N VAL A 199 -7.64 -9.86 -6.73
CA VAL A 199 -7.10 -10.78 -5.73
C VAL A 199 -7.34 -10.14 -4.38
N VAL A 200 -8.13 -10.80 -3.54
CA VAL A 200 -8.54 -10.28 -2.24
C VAL A 200 -7.69 -10.93 -1.15
N HIS A 201 -7.02 -10.12 -0.33
CA HIS A 201 -6.24 -10.57 0.81
C HIS A 201 -6.91 -10.18 2.12
N SER A 202 -6.87 -11.08 3.10
CA SER A 202 -7.37 -10.81 4.45
C SER A 202 -6.32 -10.20 5.36
N HIS A 203 -6.77 -9.66 6.50
CA HIS A 203 -5.90 -9.19 7.57
C HIS A 203 -4.88 -10.27 8.02
N ARG A 204 -5.34 -11.52 8.22
CA ARG A 204 -4.51 -12.66 8.60
C ARG A 204 -3.43 -12.94 7.56
N GLY A 205 -3.83 -13.07 6.30
CA GLY A 205 -2.90 -13.37 5.21
C GLY A 205 -1.80 -12.31 5.11
N LEU A 206 -2.18 -11.03 5.13
CA LEU A 206 -1.23 -9.93 5.07
C LEU A 206 -0.32 -9.86 6.31
N PHE A 207 -0.85 -10.15 7.50
CA PHE A 207 -0.02 -10.20 8.71
C PHE A 207 1.10 -11.26 8.58
N PHE A 208 0.75 -12.49 8.20
CA PHE A 208 1.75 -13.56 8.04
C PHE A 208 2.72 -13.25 6.91
N THR A 209 2.25 -12.79 5.75
CA THR A 209 3.14 -12.41 4.65
C THR A 209 4.09 -11.27 5.05
N THR A 210 3.63 -10.29 5.83
CA THR A 210 4.50 -9.24 6.37
C THR A 210 5.60 -9.83 7.26
N VAL A 211 5.24 -10.66 8.25
CA VAL A 211 6.22 -11.24 9.18
C VAL A 211 7.19 -12.17 8.46
N ASP A 212 6.69 -13.01 7.55
CA ASP A 212 7.48 -13.91 6.73
C ASP A 212 8.50 -13.14 5.88
N SER A 213 8.06 -12.06 5.20
CA SER A 213 8.96 -11.21 4.40
C SER A 213 10.07 -10.58 5.24
N LEU A 214 9.77 -10.16 6.49
CA LEU A 214 10.79 -9.60 7.39
C LEU A 214 11.85 -10.66 7.78
N ILE A 215 11.42 -11.90 8.01
CA ILE A 215 12.28 -13.03 8.39
C ILE A 215 13.13 -13.46 7.19
N ASP A 216 12.49 -13.74 6.05
CA ASP A 216 13.13 -14.21 4.82
C ASP A 216 14.24 -13.26 4.38
N TRP A 217 13.97 -11.95 4.44
CA TRP A 217 14.94 -10.93 4.08
C TRP A 217 15.84 -10.47 5.22
N SER A 218 15.77 -11.11 6.39
CA SER A 218 16.58 -10.80 7.58
C SER A 218 16.63 -9.29 7.88
N VAL A 219 15.47 -8.64 7.85
CA VAL A 219 15.36 -7.19 8.02
C VAL A 219 15.88 -6.80 9.41
N PRO A 220 16.89 -5.91 9.51
CA PRO A 220 17.42 -5.50 10.80
C PRO A 220 16.42 -4.59 11.53
N LYS A 221 16.68 -4.33 12.81
CA LYS A 221 15.90 -3.37 13.59
C LYS A 221 16.11 -1.94 13.06
N GLN A 222 15.02 -1.17 12.96
CA GLN A 222 15.00 0.24 12.51
C GLN A 222 15.85 0.48 11.23
N PRO A 223 15.57 -0.27 10.14
CA PRO A 223 16.28 -0.11 8.89
C PRO A 223 15.93 1.24 8.25
N VAL A 224 16.76 1.70 7.31
CA VAL A 224 16.37 2.79 6.40
C VAL A 224 16.03 2.15 5.05
N PHE A 225 14.76 2.26 4.65
CA PHE A 225 14.20 1.61 3.47
C PHE A 225 13.91 2.63 2.37
N LEU A 226 14.55 2.47 1.22
CA LEU A 226 14.35 3.34 0.06
C LEU A 226 13.32 2.71 -0.88
N TRP A 227 12.22 3.43 -1.11
CA TRP A 227 11.10 2.94 -1.92
C TRP A 227 11.39 3.01 -3.42
N THR A 228 12.14 2.02 -3.92
CA THR A 228 12.32 1.77 -5.36
C THR A 228 11.28 0.81 -5.93
N LEU A 229 10.83 -0.15 -5.12
CA LEU A 229 9.69 -1.01 -5.43
C LEU A 229 8.41 -0.18 -5.34
N ALA A 230 7.52 -0.31 -6.32
CA ALA A 230 6.23 0.37 -6.29
C ALA A 230 5.34 -0.17 -5.16
N MET A 231 4.84 0.71 -4.30
CA MET A 231 3.93 0.35 -3.22
C MET A 231 2.60 -0.22 -3.73
N PHE A 232 2.17 0.11 -4.95
CA PHE A 232 0.98 -0.50 -5.54
C PHE A 232 1.20 -1.96 -5.98
N HIS A 233 2.45 -2.39 -6.17
CA HIS A 233 2.75 -3.72 -6.71
C HIS A 233 2.74 -4.75 -5.58
N ALA A 234 1.64 -5.50 -5.47
CA ALA A 234 1.38 -6.42 -4.36
C ALA A 234 1.60 -5.74 -2.98
N ASN A 235 1.07 -4.53 -2.84
CA ASN A 235 1.22 -3.69 -1.63
C ASN A 235 2.69 -3.49 -1.21
N GLY A 236 3.58 -3.30 -2.19
CA GLY A 236 5.01 -3.19 -1.97
C GLY A 236 5.60 -4.39 -1.22
N TRP A 237 5.11 -5.60 -1.55
CA TRP A 237 5.45 -6.86 -0.88
C TRP A 237 5.23 -6.83 0.64
N CYS A 238 4.20 -6.10 1.07
CA CYS A 238 3.83 -5.95 2.48
C CYS A 238 4.86 -5.21 3.34
N TYR A 239 5.91 -4.62 2.75
CA TYR A 239 6.88 -3.78 3.44
C TYR A 239 6.32 -2.48 4.01
N PRO A 240 5.20 -1.88 3.55
CA PRO A 240 4.63 -0.74 4.25
C PRO A 240 4.32 -1.09 5.71
N TRP A 241 3.65 -2.23 5.93
CA TRP A 241 3.39 -2.77 7.27
C TRP A 241 4.66 -3.31 7.95
N GLY A 242 5.55 -3.94 7.18
CA GLY A 242 6.80 -4.50 7.71
C GLY A 242 7.72 -3.44 8.31
N MET A 243 7.90 -2.31 7.63
CA MET A 243 8.70 -1.19 8.15
C MET A 243 8.10 -0.61 9.43
N ALA A 244 6.77 -0.59 9.56
CA ALA A 244 6.14 -0.29 10.83
C ALA A 244 6.53 -1.32 11.89
N ALA A 245 6.41 -2.64 11.63
CA ALA A 245 6.73 -3.65 12.63
C ALA A 245 8.15 -3.52 13.24
N VAL A 246 9.14 -3.15 12.42
CA VAL A 246 10.55 -3.01 12.86
C VAL A 246 10.99 -1.56 13.19
N GLY A 247 10.10 -0.58 13.06
CA GLY A 247 10.39 0.84 13.32
C GLY A 247 11.31 1.49 12.28
N GLY A 248 11.27 1.02 11.03
CA GLY A 248 12.13 1.51 9.96
C GLY A 248 11.76 2.90 9.44
N THR A 249 12.73 3.58 8.84
CA THR A 249 12.52 4.85 8.15
C THR A 249 12.25 4.61 6.67
N ASN A 250 11.11 5.10 6.18
CA ASN A 250 10.68 4.99 4.80
C ASN A 250 11.11 6.23 4.00
N ILE A 251 12.07 6.08 3.10
CA ILE A 251 12.43 7.13 2.15
C ILE A 251 11.56 6.95 0.90
N CYS A 252 10.54 7.80 0.80
CA CYS A 252 9.61 7.86 -0.32
C CYS A 252 10.25 8.58 -1.52
N LEU A 253 9.90 8.15 -2.73
CA LEU A 253 10.35 8.76 -3.97
C LEU A 253 9.26 8.67 -5.03
N ARG A 254 8.95 9.80 -5.66
CA ARG A 254 7.98 9.85 -6.78
C ARG A 254 8.48 9.05 -7.98
N LYS A 255 9.73 9.26 -8.35
CA LYS A 255 10.41 8.61 -9.47
C LYS A 255 11.82 8.24 -9.04
N PHE A 256 12.29 7.08 -9.46
CA PHE A 256 13.68 6.70 -9.28
C PHE A 256 14.57 7.51 -10.22
N ASP A 257 15.59 8.16 -9.66
CA ASP A 257 16.67 8.82 -10.39
C ASP A 257 18.02 8.36 -9.81
N PHE A 258 18.91 7.88 -10.68
CA PHE A 258 20.23 7.39 -10.29
C PHE A 258 21.08 8.50 -9.65
N PHE A 259 20.98 9.75 -10.12
CA PHE A 259 21.75 10.86 -9.57
C PHE A 259 21.28 11.28 -8.18
N PHE A 260 19.98 11.06 -7.87
CA PHE A 260 19.45 11.27 -6.53
C PHE A 260 20.07 10.30 -5.52
N PHE A 261 20.26 9.03 -5.92
CA PHE A 261 20.89 8.01 -5.10
C PHE A 261 22.35 8.36 -4.76
N ASP A 262 23.13 8.78 -5.75
CA ASP A 262 24.56 9.08 -5.56
C ASP A 262 24.78 10.29 -4.63
N LYS A 263 23.98 11.35 -4.77
CA LYS A 263 24.07 12.55 -3.90
C LYS A 263 23.67 12.28 -2.44
N ARG A 264 22.77 11.33 -2.17
CA ARG A 264 22.30 11.00 -0.81
C ARG A 264 22.94 9.74 -0.23
N ARG A 265 23.96 9.19 -0.90
CA ARG A 265 24.66 7.94 -0.54
C ARG A 265 25.15 7.89 0.92
N HIS A 266 25.52 9.03 1.51
CA HIS A 266 25.96 9.12 2.90
C HIS A 266 24.82 8.95 3.93
N PHE A 267 23.61 9.44 3.62
CA PHE A 267 22.40 9.24 4.42
C PHE A 267 21.87 7.80 4.29
N ILE A 268 22.16 7.20 3.13
CA ILE A 268 21.80 5.86 2.67
C ILE A 268 22.83 4.80 3.14
N ARG A 269 23.75 5.10 4.09
CA ARG A 269 24.73 4.12 4.62
C ARG A 269 24.12 2.99 5.46
N ARG A 270 22.80 3.05 5.75
CA ARG A 270 22.01 1.97 6.36
C ARG A 270 20.90 1.46 5.44
N LEU A 271 21.12 1.52 4.11
CA LEU A 271 20.18 0.91 3.17
C LEU A 271 20.28 -0.61 3.30
N THR A 272 19.28 -1.23 3.89
CA THR A 272 19.28 -2.70 4.00
C THR A 272 18.74 -3.35 2.73
N GLN A 273 17.79 -2.72 2.01
CA GLN A 273 17.13 -3.37 0.88
C GLN A 273 16.79 -2.39 -0.25
N MET A 274 17.20 -2.77 -1.47
CA MET A 274 16.79 -2.17 -2.73
C MET A 274 16.07 -3.27 -3.52
N ILE A 275 14.74 -3.34 -3.43
CA ILE A 275 13.98 -4.35 -4.14
C ILE A 275 13.67 -3.82 -5.55
N THR A 276 14.34 -4.45 -6.52
CA THR A 276 14.14 -4.41 -7.98
C THR A 276 14.01 -3.03 -8.64
N MET A 277 15.17 -2.44 -8.97
CA MET A 277 15.44 -1.76 -10.25
C MET A 277 16.96 -1.72 -10.51
N LEU A 278 17.55 -2.86 -10.89
CA LEU A 278 18.91 -2.86 -11.46
C LEU A 278 18.94 -2.64 -12.98
N ILE A 279 17.78 -2.40 -13.60
CA ILE A 279 17.65 -2.33 -15.07
C ILE A 279 18.45 -1.16 -15.72
N PRO A 280 18.71 0.00 -15.09
CA PRO A 280 19.59 1.00 -15.71
C PRO A 280 21.05 0.93 -15.25
N ILE A 281 21.50 -0.05 -14.44
CA ILE A 281 22.95 -0.18 -14.12
C ILE A 281 23.75 -0.62 -15.36
N ASN A 282 23.11 -1.27 -16.33
CA ASN A 282 23.74 -1.61 -17.62
C ASN A 282 24.13 -0.39 -18.48
N LYS A 283 23.81 0.85 -18.08
CA LYS A 283 24.20 2.07 -18.81
C LYS A 283 25.38 2.84 -18.20
N ILE A 284 26.07 2.30 -17.19
CA ILE A 284 27.23 2.96 -16.56
C ILE A 284 28.51 2.18 -16.88
N ASN A 285 29.42 2.84 -17.58
CA ASN A 285 30.67 2.29 -18.14
C ASN A 285 31.74 2.00 -17.07
N ASP A 286 31.66 0.88 -16.33
CA ASP A 286 32.83 0.30 -15.64
C ASP A 286 32.75 -1.25 -15.50
N PRO A 287 33.42 -2.05 -16.36
CA PRO A 287 33.14 -3.49 -16.53
C PRO A 287 33.69 -4.44 -15.45
N GLY A 288 34.71 -4.05 -14.67
CA GLY A 288 35.57 -5.02 -13.98
C GLY A 288 35.10 -5.53 -12.62
N LYS A 289 34.61 -4.63 -11.75
CA LYS A 289 34.26 -4.94 -10.34
C LYS A 289 32.78 -5.19 -10.09
N GLN A 290 31.90 -4.85 -11.04
CA GLN A 290 30.45 -4.96 -10.86
C GLN A 290 29.88 -6.32 -11.27
N ARG A 291 30.56 -7.07 -12.16
CA ARG A 291 30.03 -8.30 -12.77
C ARG A 291 29.84 -9.45 -11.77
N SER A 292 30.74 -9.63 -10.80
CA SER A 292 30.60 -10.69 -9.78
C SER A 292 29.47 -10.39 -8.79
N ARG A 293 29.34 -9.14 -8.34
CA ARG A 293 28.24 -8.69 -7.46
C ARG A 293 26.89 -8.74 -8.17
N LEU A 294 26.84 -8.46 -9.48
CA LEU A 294 25.60 -8.58 -10.27
C LEU A 294 25.11 -10.02 -10.34
N LEU A 295 26.01 -10.99 -10.50
CA LEU A 295 25.66 -12.41 -10.63
C LEU A 295 25.15 -13.01 -9.30
N GLU A 296 25.74 -12.62 -8.17
CA GLU A 296 25.23 -12.97 -6.83
C GLU A 296 23.81 -12.40 -6.60
N ILE A 297 23.59 -11.14 -6.95
CA ILE A 297 22.29 -10.47 -6.78
C ILE A 297 21.23 -11.05 -7.72
N LEU A 298 21.59 -11.40 -8.96
CA LEU A 298 20.68 -12.04 -9.92
C LEU A 298 20.25 -13.45 -9.48
N SER A 299 21.15 -14.23 -8.88
CA SER A 299 20.84 -15.55 -8.32
C SER A 299 19.77 -15.49 -7.22
N ILE A 300 19.87 -14.50 -6.33
CA ILE A 300 18.90 -14.29 -5.24
C ILE A 300 17.53 -13.88 -5.80
N ILE A 301 17.49 -12.96 -6.77
CA ILE A 301 16.24 -12.46 -7.37
C ILE A 301 15.45 -13.56 -8.08
N THR A 302 16.12 -14.43 -8.82
CA THR A 302 15.47 -15.48 -9.62
C THR A 302 14.80 -16.53 -8.73
N THR A 303 15.42 -16.87 -7.61
CA THR A 303 14.88 -17.83 -6.63
C THR A 303 13.63 -17.25 -5.94
N VAL A 304 13.66 -15.97 -5.56
CA VAL A 304 12.59 -15.30 -4.80
C VAL A 304 11.31 -15.07 -5.63
N PHE A 305 11.44 -14.72 -6.91
CA PHE A 305 10.27 -14.51 -7.78
C PHE A 305 9.44 -15.80 -7.95
N SER A 306 10.11 -16.96 -8.00
CA SER A 306 9.48 -18.28 -8.10
C SER A 306 8.76 -18.70 -6.81
N TYR A 307 9.32 -18.37 -5.64
CA TYR A 307 8.72 -18.67 -4.34
C TYR A 307 7.51 -17.78 -4.04
N PHE A 308 7.57 -16.47 -4.32
CA PHE A 308 6.47 -15.55 -4.03
C PHE A 308 5.22 -15.83 -4.86
N ILE A 309 5.37 -16.15 -6.16
CA ILE A 309 4.25 -16.56 -7.01
C ILE A 309 3.61 -17.84 -6.47
N SER A 310 4.43 -18.84 -6.11
CA SER A 310 3.96 -20.12 -5.57
C SER A 310 3.25 -19.96 -4.22
N TYR A 311 3.77 -19.11 -3.33
CA TYR A 311 3.21 -18.90 -1.99
C TYR A 311 1.93 -18.05 -2.00
N THR A 312 1.89 -17.00 -2.84
CA THR A 312 0.70 -16.15 -3.01
C THR A 312 -0.47 -16.93 -3.61
N ILE A 313 -0.20 -17.83 -4.57
CA ILE A 313 -1.20 -18.75 -5.12
C ILE A 313 -1.70 -19.72 -4.03
N THR A 314 -0.80 -20.28 -3.23
CA THR A 314 -1.14 -21.27 -2.19
C THR A 314 -1.99 -20.70 -1.05
N ILE A 315 -1.72 -19.46 -0.60
CA ILE A 315 -2.53 -18.81 0.45
C ILE A 315 -3.92 -18.42 -0.08
N SER A 316 -4.02 -17.95 -1.33
CA SER A 316 -5.30 -17.63 -1.97
C SER A 316 -6.22 -18.85 -2.07
N LEU A 317 -5.63 -20.04 -2.28
CA LEU A 317 -6.32 -21.32 -2.40
C LEU A 317 -6.94 -21.86 -1.10
N ASN A 318 -6.39 -21.54 0.07
CA ASN A 318 -6.85 -22.07 1.37
C ASN A 318 -7.95 -21.23 2.06
N MET A 319 -8.37 -20.12 1.45
CA MET A 319 -9.35 -19.16 2.00
C MET A 319 -10.81 -19.44 1.58
N ARG A 320 -11.13 -20.70 1.21
CA ARG A 320 -12.35 -21.04 0.46
C ARG A 320 -13.66 -20.88 1.23
N ASP A 321 -13.65 -20.82 2.57
CA ASP A 321 -14.88 -20.96 3.36
C ASP A 321 -15.41 -19.77 4.16
N ASN A 322 -14.82 -18.57 4.06
CA ASN A 322 -15.33 -17.41 4.79
C ASN A 322 -16.48 -16.69 4.07
N THR A 323 -17.62 -16.49 4.76
CA THR A 323 -18.85 -15.85 4.27
C THR A 323 -18.69 -14.37 3.84
N SER A 324 -17.83 -13.59 4.51
CA SER A 324 -17.57 -12.19 4.15
C SER A 324 -16.80 -12.09 2.83
N ILE A 325 -15.78 -12.94 2.65
CA ILE A 325 -15.04 -13.09 1.39
C ILE A 325 -15.95 -13.63 0.29
N LYS A 326 -16.82 -14.60 0.59
CA LYS A 326 -17.82 -15.13 -0.37
C LYS A 326 -18.79 -14.04 -0.86
N ARG A 327 -19.22 -13.11 0.00
CA ARG A 327 -20.09 -11.99 -0.41
C ARG A 327 -19.37 -11.04 -1.36
N LEU A 328 -18.14 -10.63 -1.05
CA LEU A 328 -17.33 -9.82 -1.96
C LEU A 328 -17.04 -10.57 -3.27
N ARG A 329 -16.75 -11.88 -3.18
CA ARG A 329 -16.49 -12.72 -4.36
C ARG A 329 -17.71 -12.88 -5.28
N LYS A 330 -18.89 -13.08 -4.69
CA LYS A 330 -20.17 -13.22 -5.38
C LYS A 330 -20.64 -11.90 -6.00
N LYS A 331 -20.30 -10.76 -5.37
CA LYS A 331 -20.59 -9.42 -5.91
C LYS A 331 -19.72 -9.08 -7.13
N LEU A 332 -18.49 -9.57 -7.15
CA LEU A 332 -17.45 -9.18 -8.13
C LEU A 332 -17.05 -10.31 -9.11
N ASN A 333 -17.92 -11.32 -9.37
CA ASN A 333 -17.71 -12.39 -10.37
C ASN A 333 -16.31 -13.05 -10.41
N PHE A 334 -15.75 -13.41 -9.25
CA PHE A 334 -14.45 -14.08 -9.20
C PHE A 334 -14.49 -15.56 -9.60
N THR A 335 -13.57 -15.98 -10.48
CA THR A 335 -13.26 -17.40 -10.74
C THR A 335 -12.17 -17.89 -9.79
N ASN A 336 -12.34 -19.12 -9.28
CA ASN A 336 -11.33 -19.80 -8.48
C ASN A 336 -10.03 -19.95 -9.29
N VAL A 337 -8.90 -19.53 -8.74
CA VAL A 337 -7.57 -20.02 -9.12
C VAL A 337 -7.07 -20.88 -8.00
#